data_AF-A0A9E5J933-F1
#
_entry.id   AF-A0A9E5J933-F1
#
_cell.length_a   1.000
_cell.length_b   1.000
_cell.length_c   1.000
_cell.angle_alpha   90.00
_cell.angle_beta   90.00
_cell.angle_gamma   90.00
#
_symmetry.space_group_name_H-M   'P 1'
#
loop_
_entity.id
_entity.type
_entity.pdbx_description
1 polymer ?
#
loop_
_entity_poly.entity_id
_entity_poly.type
_entity_poly.pdbx_seq_one_letter_code
_entity_poly.pdbx_strand_id
1 'polypeptide(L)'
;QVRQFAQQTGFVSQAEKDRGGFIYEAGWTQKMGWTWRAPFGKLAQDNEPAVHLTFDEAQQVCRFQGKRLPSDPEWVKAAYLEQRDQPPTGFQKGQRYTYPNGQSAQKSHCLNGCGNYQGTAPQGALWRGVGHVPVMTTPPGVNGLFDMGGNVWEWVDTGQGSEKITRGGSWWYDADRQIESDVATKPKDTRVGYIGFRCVQDN
;
A
#
# COMPACT_ATOMS: atom_id res chain seq x y z
N GLN A 1 9.54 -3.76 -9.69
CA GLN A 1 9.99 -2.35 -9.59
C GLN A 1 11.12 -2.16 -8.59
N VAL A 2 10.89 -2.38 -7.28
CA VAL A 2 11.95 -2.23 -6.24
C VAL A 2 13.15 -3.14 -6.49
N ARG A 3 12.93 -4.40 -6.90
CA ARG A 3 14.02 -5.32 -7.27
C ARG A 3 14.93 -4.78 -8.35
N GLN A 4 14.35 -4.22 -9.42
CA GLN A 4 15.10 -3.61 -10.51
C GLN A 4 15.88 -2.38 -10.04
N PHE A 5 15.24 -1.49 -9.26
CA PHE A 5 15.92 -0.34 -8.65
C PHE A 5 17.13 -0.80 -7.83
N ALA A 6 16.96 -1.76 -6.92
CA ALA A 6 18.03 -2.28 -6.09
C ALA A 6 19.17 -2.92 -6.90
N GLN A 7 18.85 -3.69 -7.94
CA GLN A 7 19.86 -4.31 -8.82
C GLN A 7 20.67 -3.27 -9.61
N GLN A 8 20.05 -2.18 -10.05
CA GLN A 8 20.72 -1.19 -10.90
C GLN A 8 21.48 -0.11 -10.12
N THR A 9 21.06 0.19 -8.88
CA THR A 9 21.65 1.27 -8.07
C THR A 9 22.51 0.78 -6.91
N GLY A 10 22.46 -0.52 -6.60
CA GLY A 10 23.04 -1.06 -5.37
C GLY A 10 22.27 -0.67 -4.11
N PHE A 11 21.02 -0.22 -4.25
CA PHE A 11 20.19 0.20 -3.12
C PHE A 11 19.99 -0.92 -2.08
N VAL A 12 20.18 -0.55 -0.82
CA VAL A 12 19.93 -1.35 0.39
C VAL A 12 19.03 -0.54 1.31
N SER A 13 17.84 -1.06 1.61
CA SER A 13 16.85 -0.35 2.43
C SER A 13 17.26 -0.27 3.90
N GLN A 14 16.63 0.63 4.64
CA GLN A 14 16.82 0.80 6.07
C GLN A 14 16.40 -0.47 6.82
N ALA A 15 15.33 -1.14 6.39
CA ALA A 15 14.93 -2.43 6.96
C ALA A 15 16.02 -3.50 6.72
N GLU A 16 16.68 -3.52 5.56
CA GLU A 16 17.81 -4.41 5.32
C GLU A 16 19.01 -4.08 6.23
N LYS A 17 19.35 -2.80 6.39
CA LYS A 17 20.45 -2.34 7.27
C LYS A 17 20.20 -2.68 8.74
N ASP A 18 18.95 -2.54 9.18
CA ASP A 18 18.56 -2.85 10.56
C ASP A 18 18.31 -4.34 10.79
N ARG A 19 18.47 -5.16 9.74
CA ARG A 19 18.22 -6.61 9.71
C ARG A 19 16.75 -7.00 9.90
N GLY A 20 15.82 -6.08 9.70
CA GLY A 20 14.39 -6.34 9.76
C GLY A 20 13.56 -5.06 9.89
N GLY A 21 12.39 -5.07 9.27
CA GLY A 21 11.30 -4.12 9.50
C GLY A 21 10.40 -4.56 10.64
N PHE A 22 9.28 -3.85 10.79
CA PHE A 22 8.41 -3.96 11.95
C PHE A 22 7.01 -4.45 11.59
N ILE A 23 6.38 -5.14 12.54
CA ILE A 23 4.94 -5.37 12.58
C ILE A 23 4.47 -4.94 13.97
N TYR A 24 3.25 -4.42 14.05
CA TYR A 24 2.64 -4.14 15.35
C TYR A 24 2.15 -5.47 15.93
N GLU A 25 2.78 -5.98 16.97
CA GLU A 25 2.24 -7.08 17.77
C GLU A 25 1.75 -6.51 19.10
N ALA A 26 2.08 -7.09 20.25
CA ALA A 26 1.78 -6.50 21.57
C ALA A 26 2.64 -5.24 21.87
N GLY A 27 2.92 -4.45 20.83
CA GLY A 27 4.00 -3.48 20.70
C GLY A 27 4.68 -3.60 19.34
N TRP A 28 5.41 -2.57 18.94
CA TRP A 28 6.23 -2.62 17.73
C TRP A 28 7.30 -3.70 17.85
N THR A 29 7.20 -4.73 17.01
CA THR A 29 8.09 -5.89 17.04
C THR A 29 8.91 -5.91 15.76
N GLN A 30 10.23 -5.83 15.92
CA GLN A 30 11.15 -5.99 14.80
C GLN A 30 11.23 -7.48 14.43
N LYS A 31 11.03 -7.80 13.15
CA LYS A 31 11.07 -9.18 12.66
C LYS A 31 12.36 -9.39 11.87
N MET A 32 13.26 -10.21 12.41
CA MET A 32 14.56 -10.49 11.79
C MET A 32 14.38 -11.04 10.37
N GLY A 33 15.08 -10.44 9.41
CA GLY A 33 15.02 -10.80 7.99
C GLY A 33 13.78 -10.30 7.24
N TRP A 34 12.82 -9.67 7.92
CA TRP A 34 11.61 -9.18 7.26
C TRP A 34 11.89 -7.85 6.58
N THR A 35 11.87 -7.85 5.26
CA THR A 35 12.23 -6.69 4.43
C THR A 35 11.35 -6.70 3.18
N TRP A 36 11.49 -5.73 2.28
CA TRP A 36 10.79 -5.76 0.99
C TRP A 36 11.12 -7.01 0.15
N ARG A 37 12.28 -7.66 0.37
CA ARG A 37 12.66 -8.92 -0.31
C ARG A 37 11.99 -10.15 0.29
N ALA A 38 11.62 -10.08 1.56
CA ALA A 38 11.05 -11.19 2.31
C ALA A 38 10.05 -10.66 3.36
N PRO A 39 8.88 -10.15 2.95
CA PRO A 39 8.01 -9.31 3.78
C PRO A 39 7.46 -10.03 5.01
N PHE A 40 7.33 -11.35 4.92
CA PHE A 40 6.88 -12.24 6.00
C PHE A 40 7.90 -13.36 6.26
N GLY A 41 9.20 -13.09 6.05
CA GLY A 41 10.28 -14.07 6.21
C GLY A 41 10.40 -15.10 5.08
N LYS A 42 9.53 -15.02 4.06
CA LYS A 42 9.61 -15.79 2.82
C LYS A 42 9.92 -14.83 1.66
N LEU A 43 10.75 -15.26 0.71
CA LEU A 43 11.08 -14.48 -0.48
C LEU A 43 9.82 -14.01 -1.21
N ALA A 44 9.74 -12.70 -1.47
CA ALA A 44 8.66 -12.08 -2.19
C ALA A 44 8.69 -12.43 -3.68
N GLN A 45 7.51 -12.64 -4.25
CA GLN A 45 7.29 -12.67 -5.69
C GLN A 45 7.30 -11.25 -6.27
N ASP A 46 7.56 -11.13 -7.57
CA ASP A 46 7.66 -9.81 -8.24
C ASP A 46 6.34 -9.04 -8.29
N ASN A 47 5.22 -9.73 -8.08
CA ASN A 47 3.88 -9.17 -8.02
C ASN A 47 3.38 -8.91 -6.60
N GLU A 48 4.22 -9.03 -5.57
CA GLU A 48 3.83 -8.62 -4.22
C GLU A 48 4.05 -7.10 -4.02
N PRO A 49 3.17 -6.40 -3.29
CA PRO A 49 3.42 -5.01 -2.92
C PRO A 49 4.70 -4.92 -2.08
N ALA A 50 5.59 -3.98 -2.45
CA ALA A 50 6.80 -3.74 -1.69
C ALA A 50 6.48 -2.98 -0.40
N VAL A 51 6.70 -3.64 0.74
CA VAL A 51 6.52 -3.12 2.10
C VAL A 51 7.87 -3.03 2.83
N HIS A 52 7.90 -2.57 4.07
CA HIS A 52 9.15 -2.35 4.83
C HIS A 52 10.11 -1.34 4.17
N LEU A 53 9.55 -0.34 3.49
CA LEU A 53 10.28 0.78 2.89
C LEU A 53 9.83 2.08 3.56
N THR A 54 10.79 2.94 3.84
CA THR A 54 10.50 4.29 4.36
C THR A 54 9.87 5.16 3.27
N PHE A 55 9.32 6.31 3.66
CA PHE A 55 8.80 7.28 2.69
C PHE A 55 9.88 7.72 1.69
N ASP A 56 11.08 8.03 2.17
CA ASP A 56 12.19 8.51 1.33
C ASP A 56 12.66 7.43 0.36
N GLU A 57 12.58 6.14 0.75
CA GLU A 57 12.92 5.00 -0.11
C GLU A 57 11.86 4.76 -1.19
N ALA A 58 10.58 4.82 -0.82
CA ALA A 58 9.48 4.76 -1.79
C ALA A 58 9.59 5.89 -2.82
N GLN A 59 9.92 7.11 -2.37
CA GLN A 59 10.13 8.26 -3.26
C GLN A 59 11.32 8.06 -4.20
N GLN A 60 12.44 7.49 -3.72
CA GLN A 60 13.59 7.15 -4.57
C GLN A 60 13.23 6.14 -5.66
N VAL A 61 12.43 5.10 -5.33
CA VAL A 61 11.98 4.11 -6.31
C VAL A 61 11.10 4.74 -7.39
N CYS A 62 10.22 5.68 -7.01
CA CYS A 62 9.42 6.40 -7.99
C CYS A 62 10.27 7.30 -8.89
N ARG A 63 11.21 8.07 -8.30
CA ARG A 63 12.11 8.95 -9.07
C ARG A 63 12.97 8.19 -10.06
N PHE A 64 13.46 7.02 -9.68
CA PHE A 64 14.22 6.13 -10.56
C PHE A 64 13.44 5.73 -11.82
N GLN A 65 12.11 5.65 -11.73
CA GLN A 65 11.23 5.34 -12.86
C GLN A 65 10.77 6.59 -13.64
N GLY A 66 11.35 7.77 -13.37
CA GLY A 66 10.88 9.04 -13.95
C GLY A 66 9.54 9.51 -13.40
N LYS A 67 9.16 9.06 -12.19
CA LYS A 67 7.88 9.32 -11.53
C LYS A 67 8.07 9.97 -10.16
N ARG A 68 6.98 10.20 -9.44
CA ARG A 68 6.98 10.66 -8.04
C ARG A 68 5.90 9.93 -7.24
N LEU A 69 5.93 10.07 -5.92
CA LEU A 69 4.77 9.72 -5.10
C LEU A 69 3.61 10.67 -5.42
N PRO A 70 2.35 10.21 -5.36
CA PRO A 70 1.19 11.08 -5.50
C PRO A 70 1.12 12.05 -4.33
N SER A 71 0.65 13.27 -4.58
CA SER A 71 0.15 14.13 -3.51
C SER A 71 -1.12 13.55 -2.91
N ASP A 72 -1.46 13.98 -1.70
CA ASP A 72 -2.70 13.54 -1.04
C ASP A 72 -3.97 13.82 -1.89
N PRO A 73 -4.16 15.01 -2.48
CA PRO A 73 -5.33 15.28 -3.32
C PRO A 73 -5.37 14.42 -4.60
N GLU A 74 -4.22 14.12 -5.20
CA GLU A 74 -4.15 13.25 -6.37
C GLU A 74 -4.56 11.83 -6.03
N TRP A 75 -4.04 11.30 -4.92
CA TRP A 75 -4.38 9.96 -4.45
C TRP A 75 -5.88 9.85 -4.16
N VAL A 76 -6.42 10.80 -3.39
CA VAL A 76 -7.85 10.85 -3.04
C VAL A 76 -8.73 10.95 -4.28
N LYS A 77 -8.38 11.84 -5.21
CA LYS A 77 -9.14 12.01 -6.46
C LYS A 77 -9.13 10.70 -7.27
N ALA A 78 -7.97 10.06 -7.39
CA ALA A 78 -7.83 8.79 -8.12
C ALA A 78 -8.58 7.63 -7.44
N ALA A 79 -8.61 7.60 -6.11
CA ALA A 79 -9.23 6.53 -5.33
C ALA A 79 -10.76 6.61 -5.31
N TYR A 80 -11.34 7.81 -5.23
CA TYR A 80 -12.77 7.94 -4.90
C TYR A 80 -13.62 8.56 -6.00
N LEU A 81 -13.07 9.38 -6.91
CA LEU A 81 -13.83 10.02 -7.98
C LEU A 81 -13.66 9.26 -9.31
N GLU A 82 -14.74 8.73 -9.86
CA GLU A 82 -14.72 8.07 -11.17
C GLU A 82 -14.65 9.10 -12.30
N GLN A 83 -13.61 9.01 -13.13
CA GLN A 83 -13.29 9.98 -14.17
C GLN A 83 -13.37 9.40 -15.59
N ARG A 84 -13.50 8.07 -15.75
CA ARG A 84 -13.61 7.46 -17.08
C ARG A 84 -14.87 7.94 -17.80
N ASP A 85 -14.75 8.15 -19.11
CA ASP A 85 -15.89 8.54 -19.96
C ASP A 85 -16.95 7.44 -20.06
N GLN A 86 -16.50 6.18 -20.08
CA GLN A 86 -17.35 4.99 -20.15
C GLN A 86 -16.97 4.03 -19.03
N PRO A 87 -17.38 4.30 -17.78
CA PRO A 87 -17.12 3.40 -16.66
C PRO A 87 -17.93 2.09 -16.81
N PRO A 88 -17.40 0.95 -16.36
CA PRO A 88 -18.11 -0.32 -16.38
C PRO A 88 -19.29 -0.32 -15.40
N THR A 89 -20.19 -1.30 -15.54
CA THR A 89 -21.35 -1.46 -14.66
C THR A 89 -20.98 -1.40 -13.17
N GLY A 90 -21.73 -0.60 -12.42
CA GLY A 90 -21.48 -0.33 -11.00
C GLY A 90 -20.66 0.94 -10.74
N PHE A 91 -20.11 1.55 -11.79
CA PHE A 91 -19.43 2.84 -11.73
C PHE A 91 -20.12 3.89 -12.62
N GLN A 92 -20.10 5.17 -12.22
CA GLN A 92 -20.71 6.29 -12.92
C GLN A 92 -19.74 7.47 -12.94
N LYS A 93 -19.53 8.08 -14.11
CA LYS A 93 -18.63 9.23 -14.27
C LYS A 93 -19.08 10.38 -13.36
N GLY A 94 -18.14 10.99 -12.66
CA GLY A 94 -18.37 12.10 -11.74
C GLY A 94 -18.89 11.67 -10.36
N GLN A 95 -19.17 10.39 -10.14
CA GLN A 95 -19.58 9.90 -8.84
C GLN A 95 -18.36 9.76 -7.91
N ARG A 96 -18.52 10.20 -6.65
CA ARG A 96 -17.62 9.83 -5.55
C ARG A 96 -18.15 8.58 -4.84
N TYR A 97 -17.27 7.64 -4.56
CA TYR A 97 -17.60 6.38 -3.88
C TYR A 97 -17.14 6.38 -2.43
N THR A 98 -17.82 5.63 -1.56
CA THR A 98 -17.44 5.50 -0.14
C THR A 98 -16.11 4.78 0.04
N TYR A 99 -15.82 3.79 -0.81
CA TYR A 99 -14.58 3.02 -0.80
C TYR A 99 -13.92 3.07 -2.19
N PRO A 100 -12.60 2.82 -2.29
CA PRO A 100 -11.93 2.83 -3.58
C PRO A 100 -12.41 1.73 -4.55
N ASN A 101 -13.05 0.68 -4.02
CA ASN A 101 -13.65 -0.39 -4.80
C ASN A 101 -15.14 -0.17 -5.12
N GLY A 102 -15.72 0.98 -4.75
CA GLY A 102 -17.11 1.34 -5.00
C GLY A 102 -17.91 1.64 -3.72
N GLN A 103 -19.21 1.33 -3.72
CA GLN A 103 -20.08 1.61 -2.56
C GLN A 103 -19.84 0.70 -1.35
N SER A 104 -18.98 -0.31 -1.48
CA SER A 104 -18.69 -1.30 -0.44
C SER A 104 -17.23 -1.76 -0.52
N ALA A 105 -16.64 -2.08 0.63
CA ALA A 105 -15.30 -2.65 0.75
C ALA A 105 -15.25 -4.17 0.50
N GLN A 106 -16.39 -4.84 0.24
CA GLN A 106 -16.44 -6.30 0.04
C GLN A 106 -15.53 -6.84 -1.07
N LYS A 107 -15.06 -5.98 -1.97
CA LYS A 107 -14.12 -6.34 -3.04
C LYS A 107 -12.65 -6.09 -2.68
N SER A 108 -12.35 -5.33 -1.62
CA SER A 108 -10.98 -5.07 -1.19
C SER A 108 -10.41 -6.17 -0.30
N HIS A 109 -9.10 -6.09 -0.01
CA HIS A 109 -8.42 -7.00 0.91
C HIS A 109 -8.14 -6.30 2.25
N CYS A 110 -8.84 -6.67 3.31
CA CYS A 110 -8.64 -6.11 4.65
C CYS A 110 -8.92 -7.14 5.74
N LEU A 111 -8.84 -6.75 7.01
CA LEU A 111 -9.04 -7.69 8.11
C LEU A 111 -10.50 -8.14 8.25
N ASN A 112 -11.44 -7.20 8.38
CA ASN A 112 -12.88 -7.47 8.48
C ASN A 112 -13.70 -6.47 7.65
N GLY A 113 -14.87 -6.90 7.17
CA GLY A 113 -15.76 -6.07 6.35
C GLY A 113 -15.35 -6.00 4.87
N CYS A 114 -14.42 -6.85 4.45
CA CYS A 114 -13.89 -6.95 3.09
C CYS A 114 -14.05 -8.37 2.52
N GLY A 115 -13.43 -8.63 1.37
CA GLY A 115 -13.36 -9.98 0.82
C GLY A 115 -12.43 -10.89 1.63
N ASN A 116 -12.73 -12.20 1.66
CA ASN A 116 -11.92 -13.22 2.33
C ASN A 116 -10.78 -13.72 1.43
N TYR A 117 -9.82 -12.86 1.11
CA TYR A 117 -8.65 -13.25 0.34
C TYR A 117 -7.61 -13.96 1.21
N GLN A 118 -6.86 -14.88 0.59
CA GLN A 118 -5.74 -15.58 1.23
C GLN A 118 -4.46 -14.76 1.04
N GLY A 119 -3.96 -14.14 2.11
CA GLY A 119 -2.72 -13.37 2.07
C GLY A 119 -1.47 -14.25 1.98
N THR A 120 -0.33 -13.64 1.68
CA THR A 120 0.93 -14.35 1.41
C THR A 120 1.73 -14.71 2.65
N ALA A 121 1.32 -14.25 3.85
CA ALA A 121 2.04 -14.55 5.08
C ALA A 121 1.91 -16.05 5.43
N PRO A 122 3.01 -16.73 5.81
CA PRO A 122 2.93 -18.10 6.29
C PRO A 122 2.01 -18.23 7.50
N GLN A 123 1.33 -19.38 7.63
CA GLN A 123 0.51 -19.67 8.80
C GLN A 123 1.33 -19.54 10.08
N GLY A 124 0.82 -18.79 11.05
CA GLY A 124 1.49 -18.53 12.33
C GLY A 124 2.60 -17.47 12.28
N ALA A 125 2.91 -16.87 11.13
CA ALA A 125 3.89 -15.78 11.04
C ALA A 125 3.38 -14.46 11.63
N LEU A 126 2.05 -14.28 11.63
CA LEU A 126 1.36 -13.07 12.09
C LEU A 126 0.36 -13.43 13.18
N TRP A 127 0.26 -12.55 14.18
CA TRP A 127 -0.75 -12.64 15.24
C TRP A 127 -2.14 -12.09 14.83
N ARG A 128 -2.22 -11.35 13.72
CA ARG A 128 -3.40 -10.64 13.20
C ARG A 128 -3.32 -10.59 11.69
N GLY A 129 -4.44 -10.83 11.02
CA GLY A 129 -4.52 -10.81 9.56
C GLY A 129 -3.72 -11.93 8.89
N VAL A 130 -3.64 -11.86 7.56
CA VAL A 130 -3.04 -12.91 6.72
C VAL A 130 -1.92 -12.38 5.81
N GLY A 131 -1.48 -11.13 6.01
CA GLY A 131 -0.54 -10.46 5.13
C GLY A 131 -1.22 -9.88 3.88
N HIS A 132 -0.43 -9.22 3.03
CA HIS A 132 -0.91 -8.69 1.76
C HIS A 132 -1.21 -9.80 0.75
N VAL A 133 -1.93 -9.45 -0.30
CA VAL A 133 -2.07 -10.27 -1.52
C VAL A 133 -1.23 -9.67 -2.65
N PRO A 134 -0.89 -10.44 -3.70
CA PRO A 134 -0.27 -9.88 -4.88
C PRO A 134 -1.07 -8.69 -5.45
N VAL A 135 -0.38 -7.72 -6.03
CA VAL A 135 -1.03 -6.58 -6.68
C VAL A 135 -1.93 -7.08 -7.82
N MET A 136 -3.04 -6.37 -8.02
CA MET A 136 -4.10 -6.71 -8.97
C MET A 136 -4.84 -8.02 -8.67
N THR A 137 -4.80 -8.50 -7.41
CA THR A 137 -5.63 -9.63 -6.96
C THR A 137 -7.08 -9.21 -6.74
N THR A 138 -7.32 -8.03 -6.16
CA THR A 138 -8.68 -7.51 -5.99
C THR A 138 -9.24 -6.98 -7.33
N PRO A 139 -10.56 -6.97 -7.55
CA PRO A 139 -11.13 -6.38 -8.76
C PRO A 139 -10.79 -4.88 -8.91
N PRO A 140 -10.68 -4.36 -10.15
CA PRO A 140 -10.42 -2.95 -10.38
C PRO A 140 -11.55 -2.09 -9.80
N GLY A 141 -11.17 -1.04 -9.10
CA GLY A 141 -12.06 -0.09 -8.46
C GLY A 141 -12.36 1.14 -9.32
N VAL A 142 -12.56 2.25 -8.64
CA VAL A 142 -12.71 3.58 -9.24
C VAL A 142 -11.54 3.87 -10.18
N ASN A 143 -11.84 4.47 -11.35
CA ASN A 143 -10.85 4.73 -12.41
C ASN A 143 -10.16 3.47 -12.97
N GLY A 144 -10.66 2.28 -12.64
CA GLY A 144 -10.02 1.01 -13.02
C GLY A 144 -8.75 0.69 -12.22
N LEU A 145 -8.51 1.40 -11.11
CA LEU A 145 -7.32 1.21 -10.29
C LEU A 145 -7.49 0.04 -9.33
N PHE A 146 -6.43 -0.76 -9.22
CA PHE A 146 -6.38 -1.93 -8.34
C PHE A 146 -5.84 -1.56 -6.96
N ASP A 147 -6.36 -2.24 -5.94
CA ASP A 147 -5.84 -2.22 -4.56
C ASP A 147 -5.66 -0.82 -3.95
N MET A 148 -6.44 0.17 -4.40
CA MET A 148 -6.46 1.51 -3.77
C MET A 148 -7.07 1.46 -2.36
N GLY A 149 -7.99 0.51 -2.13
CA GLY A 149 -8.58 0.24 -0.83
C GLY A 149 -8.06 -1.09 -0.29
N GLY A 150 -7.61 -1.09 0.96
CA GLY A 150 -7.01 -2.25 1.61
C GLY A 150 -5.68 -2.64 0.97
N ASN A 151 -5.37 -3.93 1.04
CA ASN A 151 -4.08 -4.53 0.75
C ASN A 151 -2.95 -3.88 1.57
N VAL A 152 -2.34 -2.79 1.12
CA VAL A 152 -1.33 -2.06 1.89
C VAL A 152 -1.68 -0.58 1.93
N TRP A 153 -1.35 0.07 3.05
CA TRP A 153 -1.37 1.52 3.13
C TRP A 153 -0.39 2.09 2.11
N GLU A 154 -0.70 3.24 1.52
CA GLU A 154 0.19 3.83 0.52
C GLU A 154 0.71 5.19 0.95
N TRP A 155 2.04 5.36 0.93
CA TRP A 155 2.68 6.66 1.14
C TRP A 155 2.20 7.69 0.11
N VAL A 156 1.85 8.89 0.59
CA VAL A 156 1.57 10.07 -0.24
C VAL A 156 2.49 11.23 0.15
N ASP A 157 2.85 12.05 -0.84
CA ASP A 157 3.73 13.20 -0.65
C ASP A 157 2.96 14.41 -0.11
N THR A 158 3.31 14.81 1.11
CA THR A 158 2.74 15.97 1.81
C THR A 158 3.74 17.10 1.97
N GLY A 159 4.83 17.11 1.17
CA GLY A 159 5.84 18.16 1.19
C GLY A 159 6.91 17.93 2.25
N GLN A 160 7.33 18.97 2.97
CA GLN A 160 8.38 18.87 3.99
C GLN A 160 7.84 18.35 5.33
N GLY A 161 8.71 17.76 6.14
CA GLY A 161 8.36 17.28 7.50
C GLY A 161 8.84 15.87 7.80
N SER A 162 8.94 15.57 9.10
CA SER A 162 9.29 14.25 9.63
C SER A 162 8.10 13.27 9.63
N GLU A 163 6.88 13.78 9.52
CA GLU A 163 5.65 13.01 9.45
C GLU A 163 5.10 13.01 8.02
N LYS A 164 4.53 11.88 7.60
CA LYS A 164 3.97 11.65 6.27
C LYS A 164 2.60 10.99 6.37
N ILE A 165 1.76 11.25 5.38
CA ILE A 165 0.44 10.62 5.29
C ILE A 165 0.55 9.30 4.54
N THR A 166 -0.23 8.33 4.99
CA THR A 166 -0.58 7.12 4.24
C THR A 166 -2.09 7.07 4.01
N ARG A 167 -2.50 6.53 2.85
CA ARG A 167 -3.91 6.38 2.44
C ARG A 167 -4.30 4.95 2.11
N GLY A 168 -5.60 4.68 2.15
CA GLY A 168 -6.22 3.47 1.57
C GLY A 168 -6.48 2.31 2.52
N GLY A 169 -5.96 2.29 3.74
CA GLY A 169 -6.10 1.13 4.63
C GLY A 169 -5.13 0.00 4.25
N SER A 170 -5.19 -1.12 4.98
CA SER A 170 -4.40 -2.32 4.65
C SER A 170 -5.07 -3.59 5.17
N TRP A 171 -4.48 -4.74 4.85
CA TRP A 171 -4.82 -6.06 5.38
C TRP A 171 -4.82 -6.15 6.92
N TRP A 172 -4.22 -5.17 7.60
CA TRP A 172 -4.14 -5.11 9.06
C TRP A 172 -5.40 -4.56 9.75
N TYR A 173 -6.17 -3.75 9.03
CA TYR A 173 -7.28 -2.97 9.57
C TYR A 173 -8.60 -3.39 8.96
N ASP A 174 -9.70 -3.01 9.62
CA ASP A 174 -11.05 -3.24 9.12
C ASP A 174 -11.38 -2.25 7.99
N ALA A 175 -12.49 -2.49 7.31
CA ALA A 175 -12.92 -1.73 6.15
C ALA A 175 -13.06 -0.22 6.40
N ASP A 176 -13.35 0.20 7.65
CA ASP A 176 -13.53 1.60 8.03
C ASP A 176 -12.29 2.47 7.80
N ARG A 177 -11.11 1.86 7.69
CA ARG A 177 -9.84 2.56 7.39
C ARG A 177 -9.59 2.85 5.91
N GLN A 178 -10.53 2.47 5.05
CA GLN A 178 -10.43 2.66 3.60
C GLN A 178 -11.28 3.82 3.09
N ILE A 179 -11.87 4.64 3.96
CA ILE A 179 -12.75 5.75 3.56
C ILE A 179 -11.97 7.04 3.32
N GLU A 180 -12.52 7.96 2.53
CA GLU A 180 -11.86 9.21 2.12
C GLU A 180 -11.41 10.08 3.30
N SER A 181 -12.16 10.08 4.41
CA SER A 181 -11.83 10.85 5.62
C SER A 181 -10.78 10.22 6.51
N ASP A 182 -10.39 8.96 6.29
CA ASP A 182 -9.34 8.33 7.09
C ASP A 182 -7.97 8.75 6.57
N VAL A 183 -7.23 9.44 7.44
CA VAL A 183 -5.89 9.97 7.20
C VAL A 183 -4.99 9.42 8.28
N ALA A 184 -4.06 8.55 7.90
CA ALA A 184 -3.08 8.03 8.84
C ALA A 184 -1.75 8.76 8.67
N THR A 185 -1.26 9.38 9.75
CA THR A 185 0.07 9.99 9.78
C THR A 185 1.08 9.03 10.40
N LYS A 186 2.31 9.02 9.88
CA LYS A 186 3.42 8.19 10.37
C LYS A 186 4.76 8.93 10.25
N PRO A 187 5.72 8.67 11.15
CA PRO A 187 7.11 9.09 10.95
C PRO A 187 7.62 8.60 9.60
N LYS A 188 8.35 9.44 8.87
CA LYS A 188 8.82 9.16 7.52
C LYS A 188 9.78 7.96 7.44
N ASP A 189 10.42 7.61 8.55
CA ASP A 189 11.34 6.47 8.71
C ASP A 189 10.62 5.16 9.09
N THR A 190 9.28 5.18 9.20
CA THR A 190 8.45 3.98 9.39
C THR A 190 8.70 2.97 8.27
N ARG A 191 8.98 1.72 8.64
CA ARG A 191 9.23 0.60 7.72
C ARG A 191 8.53 -0.66 8.25
N VAL A 192 7.26 -0.79 7.91
CA VAL A 192 6.36 -1.84 8.43
C VAL A 192 5.79 -2.69 7.31
N GLY A 193 5.35 -3.90 7.64
CA GLY A 193 4.88 -4.88 6.65
C GLY A 193 3.48 -4.64 6.06
N TYR A 194 2.86 -3.51 6.36
CA TYR A 194 1.53 -3.14 5.84
C TYR A 194 1.47 -1.73 5.22
N ILE A 195 2.63 -1.09 5.02
CA ILE A 195 2.75 0.19 4.28
C ILE A 195 3.63 -0.05 3.05
N GLY A 196 3.09 0.23 1.86
CA GLY A 196 3.75 0.29 0.58
C GLY A 196 3.54 1.66 -0.09
N PHE A 197 3.47 1.68 -1.42
CA PHE A 197 3.33 2.91 -2.20
C PHE A 197 2.93 2.63 -3.65
N ARG A 198 2.50 3.68 -4.35
CA ARG A 198 2.43 3.72 -5.81
C ARG A 198 3.04 5.02 -6.34
N CYS A 199 3.38 5.04 -7.62
CA CYS A 199 3.96 6.20 -8.27
C CYS A 199 3.00 6.81 -9.29
N VAL A 200 3.04 8.12 -9.43
CA VAL A 200 2.35 8.89 -10.47
C VAL A 200 3.35 9.66 -11.32
N GLN A 201 2.92 10.05 -12.51
CA GLN A 201 3.71 10.83 -13.44
C GLN A 201 2.87 12.02 -13.89
N ASP A 202 3.52 13.17 -14.05
CA ASP A 202 2.91 14.34 -14.67
C ASP A 202 2.78 14.10 -16.19
N ASN A 203 1.71 14.64 -16.79
CA ASN A 203 1.47 14.56 -18.24
C ASN A 203 2.42 15.46 -19.03
#